data_AF-A0A938ASX2-F1
#
_entry.id   AF-A0A938ASX2-F1
#
_cell.length_a   1.000
_cell.length_b   1.000
_cell.length_c   1.000
_cell.angle_alpha   90.00
_cell.angle_beta   90.00
_cell.angle_gamma   90.00
#
_symmetry.space_group_name_H-M   'P 1'
#
loop_
_entity.id
_entity.type
_entity.pdbx_description
1 polymer ?
#
loop_
_entity_poly.entity_id
_entity_poly.type
_entity_poly.pdbx_seq_one_letter_code
_entity_poly.pdbx_strand_id
1 'polypeptide(L)' 'MKGLTDRQQHILRYIGEYSRDYGYPPTVREIGKEV' A
#
# COMPACT_ATOMS: atom_id res chain seq x y z
N MET A 1 18.24 -6.63 -11.63
CA MET A 1 17.37 -5.55 -11.09
C MET A 1 16.68 -6.09 -9.84
N LYS A 2 16.71 -5.37 -8.71
CA LYS A 2 15.97 -5.80 -7.51
C LYS A 2 14.51 -5.41 -7.69
N GLY A 3 13.63 -6.40 -7.79
CA GLY A 3 12.18 -6.19 -7.71
C GLY A 3 11.75 -5.82 -6.29
N LEU A 4 10.46 -5.51 -6.13
CA LEU A 4 9.87 -5.35 -4.81
C LEU A 4 9.84 -6.70 -4.08
N THR A 5 10.05 -6.69 -2.77
CA THR A 5 9.75 -7.87 -1.95
C THR A 5 8.24 -8.10 -1.92
N ASP A 6 7.80 -9.31 -1.55
CA ASP A 6 6.37 -9.62 -1.45
C ASP A 6 5.62 -8.65 -0.54
N ARG A 7 6.25 -8.26 0.58
CA ARG A 7 5.71 -7.25 1.50
C ARG A 7 5.57 -5.88 0.84
N GLN A 8 6.60 -5.44 0.09
CA GLN A 8 6.54 -4.17 -0.62
C GLN A 8 5.50 -4.19 -1.74
N GLN A 9 5.35 -5.32 -2.43
CA GLN A 9 4.33 -5.52 -3.46
C GLN A 9 2.91 -5.48 -2.87
N HIS A 10 2.74 -6.01 -1.66
CA HIS A 10 1.49 -5.94 -0.92
C HIS A 10 1.15 -4.50 -0.50
N ILE A 11 2.12 -3.79 0.08
CA ILE A 11 1.97 -2.36 0.43
C ILE A 11 1.59 -1.52 -0.79
N LEU A 12 2.26 -1.76 -1.93
CA LEU A 12 1.97 -1.02 -3.16
C LEU A 12 0.54 -1.26 -3.66
N ARG A 13 0.06 -2.51 -3.61
CA ARG A 13 -1.34 -2.83 -3.96
C ARG A 13 -2.32 -2.11 -3.04
N TYR A 14 -2.11 -2.20 -1.73
CA TYR A 14 -2.96 -1.57 -0.74
C TYR A 14 -3.07 -0.05 -0.94
N ILE A 15 -1.93 0.64 -1.15
CA ILE A 15 -1.92 2.09 -1.41
C ILE A 15 -2.74 2.42 -2.67
N GLY A 16 -2.59 1.62 -3.74
CA GLY A 16 -3.29 1.84 -5.00
C GLY A 16 -4.80 1.60 -4.91
N GLU A 17 -5.23 0.57 -4.19
CA GLU A 17 -6.64 0.27 -3.93
C GLU A 17 -7.27 1.36 -3.06
N TYR A 18 -6.66 1.67 -1.92
CA TYR A 18 -7.13 2.72 -1.02
C TYR A 18 -7.23 4.09 -1.70
N SER A 19 -6.22 4.47 -2.50
CA SER A 19 -6.26 5.74 -3.23
C SER A 19 -7.40 5.81 -4.24
N ARG A 20 -7.77 4.67 -4.84
CA ARG A 20 -8.87 4.60 -5.82
C ARG A 20 -10.23 4.71 -5.14
N ASP A 21 -10.37 4.10 -3.98
CA ASP A 21 -11.64 4.03 -3.24
C ASP A 21 -11.93 5.32 -2.46
N TYR A 22 -10.91 5.93 -1.86
CA TYR A 22 -11.06 7.10 -0.99
C TYR A 22 -10.65 8.44 -1.64
N GLY A 23 -9.94 8.39 -2.77
CA GLY A 23 -9.45 9.59 -3.48
C GLY A 23 -8.20 10.24 -2.86
N TYR A 24 -7.60 9.60 -1.85
CA TYR A 24 -6.35 10.01 -1.21
C TYR A 24 -5.55 8.77 -0.76
N PRO A 25 -4.21 8.84 -0.72
CA PRO A 25 -3.40 7.71 -0.25
C PRO A 25 -3.57 7.48 1.25
N PRO A 26 -3.41 6.23 1.72
CA PRO A 26 -3.47 5.92 3.15
C PRO A 26 -2.26 6.52 3.88
N THR A 27 -2.44 6.80 5.16
CA THR A 27 -1.38 7.19 6.07
C THR A 27 -0.49 6.01 6.44
N VAL A 28 0.72 6.30 6.93
CA VAL A 28 1.64 5.26 7.44
C VAL A 28 1.00 4.42 8.56
N ARG A 29 0.15 5.04 9.39
CA ARG A 29 -0.58 4.34 10.46
C ARG A 29 -1.62 3.37 9.92
N GLU A 30 -2.33 3.72 8.85
CA GLU A 30 -3.31 2.85 8.20
C GLU A 30 -2.62 1.70 7.48
N ILE A 31 -1.50 1.96 6.80
CA ILE A 31 -0.67 0.90 6.20
C ILE A 31 -0.26 -0.10 7.30
N GLY A 32 0.32 0.36 8.40
CA GLY A 32 0.76 -0.53 9.49
C GLY A 32 -0.36 -1.30 10.23
N LYS A 33 -1.64 -1.02 9.96
CA LYS A 33 -2.77 -1.81 10.48
C LYS A 33 -3.20 -2.92 9.53
N GLU A 34 -2.97 -2.76 8.23
CA GLU A 34 -3.48 -3.65 7.17
C GLU A 34 -2.41 -4.61 6.60
N VAL A 35 -1.11 -4.32 6.80
CA VAL A 35 0.04 -5.16 6.38
C VAL A 35 0.93 -5.61 7.52
#